data_AF-A0A8B7K9Y0-F1
#
_entry.id   AF-A0A8B7K9Y0-F1
#
_cell.length_a   1.000
_cell.length_b   1.000
_cell.length_c   1.000
_cell.angle_alpha   90.00
_cell.angle_beta   90.00
_cell.angle_gamma   90.00
#
_symmetry.space_group_name_H-M   'P 1'
#
loop_
_entity.id
_entity.type
_entity.pdbx_description
1 polymer ?
#
loop_
_entity_poly.entity_id
_entity_poly.type
_entity_poly.pdbx_seq_one_letter_code
_entity_poly.pdbx_strand_id
1 'polypeptide(L)'
;MPAPAATYERIVYKNPSEHHYMKVRLEFQDRGVELNVAQFKQLLISALKDLFGEVGAALPLDILTYEEKTLSAILRICSSGLVKLWSSLTLLGSYKGKKCAFRVIQVSPFLLALSGNSRELVLN
;
A
#
# COMPACT_ATOMS: atom_id res chain seq x y z
N MET A 1 10.18 -3.13 -52.78
CA MET A 1 9.69 -2.84 -51.42
C MET A 1 10.89 -2.83 -50.48
N PRO A 2 11.10 -1.78 -49.66
CA PRO A 2 12.17 -1.80 -48.67
C PRO A 2 11.84 -2.83 -47.59
N ALA A 3 12.84 -3.62 -47.17
CA ALA A 3 12.69 -4.62 -46.13
C ALA A 3 12.33 -3.94 -44.78
N PRO A 4 11.45 -4.55 -43.96
CA PRO A 4 11.12 -3.99 -42.64
C PRO A 4 12.40 -3.87 -41.79
N ALA A 5 12.56 -2.72 -41.14
CA ALA A 5 13.74 -2.43 -40.33
C ALA A 5 13.82 -3.38 -39.12
N ALA A 6 14.76 -4.32 -39.17
CA ALA A 6 15.12 -5.16 -38.03
C ALA A 6 16.18 -4.43 -37.19
N THR A 7 15.75 -3.48 -36.36
CA THR A 7 16.62 -2.75 -35.44
C THR A 7 16.50 -3.38 -34.04
N TYR A 8 17.64 -3.65 -33.41
CA TYR A 8 17.72 -4.11 -32.03
C TYR A 8 18.14 -2.95 -31.12
N GLU A 9 17.46 -2.79 -29.98
CA GLU A 9 17.80 -1.79 -28.96
C GLU A 9 17.88 -2.43 -27.58
N ARG A 10 18.91 -2.06 -26.81
CA ARG A 10 19.07 -2.45 -25.41
C ARG A 10 18.98 -1.21 -24.54
N ILE A 11 17.88 -1.08 -23.82
CA ILE A 11 17.65 0.03 -22.88
C ILE A 11 17.70 -0.53 -21.45
N VAL A 12 18.47 0.14 -20.59
CA VAL A 12 18.59 -0.23 -19.17
C VAL A 12 18.17 0.96 -18.32
N TYR A 13 17.17 0.75 -17.47
CA TYR A 13 16.71 1.77 -16.52
C TYR A 13 17.23 1.46 -15.11
N LYS A 14 17.61 2.51 -14.39
CA LYS A 14 17.98 2.43 -12.96
C LYS A 14 16.86 3.07 -12.13
N ASN A 15 16.19 2.24 -11.34
CA ASN A 15 15.06 2.64 -10.47
C ASN A 15 13.98 3.49 -11.18
N PRO A 16 13.38 3.00 -12.28
CA PRO A 16 12.35 3.75 -13.00
C PRO A 16 11.02 3.85 -12.24
N SER A 17 10.85 3.08 -11.15
CA SER A 17 9.61 3.05 -10.37
C SER A 17 9.52 4.24 -9.43
N GLU A 18 8.65 5.19 -9.77
CA GLU A 18 8.32 6.33 -8.91
C GLU A 18 7.37 5.95 -7.76
N HIS A 19 6.66 4.83 -7.90
CA HIS A 19 5.63 4.37 -6.99
C HIS A 19 5.98 3.03 -6.36
N HIS A 20 5.48 2.84 -5.15
CA HIS A 20 5.50 1.60 -4.41
C HIS A 20 4.08 1.22 -4.01
N TYR A 21 3.83 -0.08 -4.01
CA TYR A 21 2.55 -0.67 -3.68
C TYR A 21 2.68 -1.52 -2.42
N MET A 22 1.78 -1.30 -1.46
CA MET A 22 1.72 -2.05 -0.21
C MET A 22 0.38 -2.78 -0.12
N LYS A 23 0.43 -4.11 0.01
CA LYS A 23 -0.74 -4.89 0.43
C LYS A 23 -0.76 -4.91 1.96
N VAL A 24 -1.82 -4.36 2.54
CA VAL A 24 -2.00 -4.28 3.99
C VAL A 24 -3.30 -4.96 4.39
N ARG A 25 -3.35 -5.42 5.63
CA ARG A 25 -4.56 -5.89 6.30
C ARG A 25 -4.71 -5.17 7.62
N LEU A 26 -5.90 -4.67 7.91
CA LEU A 26 -6.22 -4.08 9.20
C LEU A 26 -6.89 -5.14 10.08
N GLU A 27 -6.34 -5.36 11.26
CA GLU A 27 -6.83 -6.33 12.23
C GLU A 27 -7.36 -5.58 13.45
N PHE A 28 -8.61 -5.85 13.83
CA PHE A 28 -9.21 -5.32 15.06
C PHE A 28 -9.20 -6.40 16.15
N GLN A 29 -9.03 -5.97 17.40
CA GLN A 29 -9.22 -6.87 18.54
C GLN A 29 -10.70 -7.27 18.68
N ASP A 30 -11.60 -6.32 18.44
CA ASP A 30 -13.05 -6.54 18.47
C ASP A 30 -13.57 -7.10 17.15
N ARG A 31 -14.58 -7.99 17.23
CA ARG A 31 -15.29 -8.49 16.05
C ARG A 31 -16.35 -7.48 15.57
N GLY A 32 -16.70 -7.55 14.28
CA GLY A 32 -17.80 -6.77 13.71
C GLY A 32 -17.47 -5.29 13.45
N VAL A 33 -16.20 -4.92 13.35
CA VAL A 33 -15.82 -3.57 12.92
C VAL A 33 -15.84 -3.53 11.40
N GLU A 34 -16.88 -2.93 10.85
CA GLU A 34 -16.95 -2.61 9.43
C GLU A 34 -16.35 -1.22 9.20
N LEU A 35 -15.47 -1.11 8.22
CA LEU A 35 -15.00 0.16 7.68
C LEU A 35 -15.34 0.21 6.21
N ASN A 36 -15.81 1.37 5.77
CA ASN A 36 -15.90 1.66 4.34
C ASN A 36 -14.57 2.26 3.83
N VAL A 37 -14.42 2.34 2.51
CA VAL A 37 -13.22 2.89 1.85
C VAL A 37 -12.88 4.30 2.34
N ALA A 38 -13.88 5.15 2.54
CA ALA A 38 -13.68 6.54 2.94
C ALA A 38 -13.13 6.66 4.37
N GLN A 39 -13.69 5.89 5.30
CA GLN A 39 -13.23 5.80 6.69
C GLN A 39 -11.83 5.20 6.77
N PHE A 40 -11.56 4.18 5.95
CA PHE A 40 -10.23 3.60 5.84
C PHE A 40 -9.23 4.62 5.31
N LYS A 41 -9.57 5.39 4.27
CA LYS A 41 -8.73 6.50 3.77
C LYS A 41 -8.47 7.54 4.85
N GLN A 42 -9.51 7.95 5.58
CA GLN A 42 -9.38 8.90 6.67
C GLN A 42 -8.48 8.37 7.79
N LEU A 43 -8.54 7.06 8.10
CA LEU A 43 -7.64 6.43 9.06
C LEU A 43 -6.18 6.53 8.65
N LEU A 44 -5.86 6.27 7.37
CA LEU A 44 -4.50 6.40 6.84
C LEU A 44 -4.00 7.85 6.93
N ILE A 45 -4.85 8.81 6.57
CA ILE A 45 -4.55 10.24 6.64
C ILE A 45 -4.29 10.66 8.10
N SER A 46 -5.13 10.21 9.04
CA SER A 46 -4.94 10.46 10.47
C SER A 46 -3.65 9.85 11.00
N ALA A 47 -3.32 8.60 10.65
CA ALA A 47 -2.06 7.97 11.08
C ALA A 47 -0.82 8.71 10.56
N LEU A 48 -0.88 9.21 9.32
CA LEU A 48 0.17 10.06 8.75
C LEU A 48 0.25 11.42 9.44
N LYS A 49 -0.91 12.03 9.74
CA LYS A 49 -1.01 13.30 10.45
C LYS A 49 -0.43 13.22 11.85
N ASP A 50 -0.73 12.17 12.59
CA ASP A 50 -0.32 12.02 13.99
C ASP A 50 1.20 11.88 14.13
N LEU A 51 1.87 11.24 13.15
CA LEU A 51 3.32 11.01 13.20
C LEU A 51 4.15 12.06 12.43
N PHE A 52 3.65 12.54 11.28
CA PHE A 52 4.37 13.42 10.36
C PHE A 52 3.70 14.78 10.13
N GLY A 53 2.62 15.08 10.85
CA GLY A 53 1.88 16.34 10.75
C GLY A 53 1.03 16.45 9.47
N GLU A 54 0.39 17.61 9.29
CA GLU A 54 -0.51 17.89 8.16
C GLU A 54 0.18 17.72 6.79
N VAL A 55 1.47 18.06 6.71
CA VAL A 55 2.26 17.90 5.47
C VAL A 55 2.44 16.42 5.13
N GLY A 56 2.66 15.56 6.13
CA GLY A 56 2.72 14.12 5.94
C GLY A 56 1.37 13.52 5.55
N ALA A 57 0.28 14.06 6.10
CA ALA A 57 -1.08 13.64 5.77
C ALA A 57 -1.48 13.97 4.32
N ALA A 58 -0.88 15.02 3.74
CA ALA A 58 -1.10 15.45 2.37
C ALA A 58 -0.28 14.67 1.31
N LEU A 59 0.48 13.63 1.71
CA LEU A 59 1.21 12.79 0.77
C LEU A 59 0.25 12.14 -0.25
N PRO A 60 0.65 12.03 -1.54
CA PRO A 60 -0.16 11.37 -2.55
C PRO A 60 -0.26 9.88 -2.25
N LEU A 61 -1.39 9.50 -1.64
CA LEU A 61 -1.73 8.15 -1.22
C LEU A 61 -3.06 7.75 -1.84
N ASP A 62 -3.04 6.67 -2.61
CA ASP A 62 -4.22 6.11 -3.24
C ASP A 62 -4.50 4.70 -2.72
N ILE A 63 -5.79 4.38 -2.61
CA ILE A 63 -6.27 3.02 -2.33
C ILE A 63 -6.76 2.45 -3.67
N LEU A 64 -6.07 1.44 -4.18
CA LEU A 64 -6.38 0.84 -5.48
C LEU A 64 -7.46 -0.23 -5.38
N THR A 65 -7.43 -0.98 -4.28
CA THR A 65 -8.38 -2.05 -4.00
C THR A 65 -8.61 -2.07 -2.51
N TYR A 66 -9.86 -2.23 -2.11
CA TYR A 66 -10.25 -2.37 -0.73
C TYR A 66 -11.29 -3.48 -0.63
N GLU A 67 -11.05 -4.43 0.26
CA GLU A 67 -11.97 -5.52 0.55
C GLU A 67 -12.49 -5.36 1.98
N GLU A 68 -13.76 -5.00 2.11
CA GLU A 68 -14.41 -4.70 3.39
C GLU A 68 -14.46 -5.92 4.31
N LYS A 69 -14.70 -7.11 3.74
CA LYS A 69 -14.83 -8.37 4.51
C LYS A 69 -13.52 -8.78 5.20
N THR A 70 -12.39 -8.58 4.54
CA THR A 70 -11.07 -8.98 5.05
C THR A 70 -10.26 -7.79 5.57
N LEU A 71 -10.81 -6.58 5.46
CA LEU A 71 -10.16 -5.30 5.75
C LEU A 71 -8.77 -5.19 5.11
N SER A 72 -8.64 -5.74 3.90
CA SER A 72 -7.39 -5.77 3.15
C SER A 72 -7.40 -4.72 2.06
N ALA A 73 -6.28 -4.03 1.87
CA ALA A 73 -6.15 -2.96 0.90
C ALA A 73 -4.83 -3.02 0.15
N ILE A 74 -4.83 -2.50 -1.08
CA ILE A 74 -3.62 -2.19 -1.82
C ILE A 74 -3.46 -0.68 -1.86
N LEU A 75 -2.38 -0.19 -1.24
CA LEU A 75 -2.03 1.22 -1.17
C LEU A 75 -0.96 1.52 -2.21
N ARG A 76 -1.08 2.65 -2.91
CA ARG A 76 -0.04 3.22 -3.77
C ARG A 76 0.50 4.49 -3.14
N ILE A 77 1.82 4.61 -3.07
CA ILE A 77 2.51 5.81 -2.59
C ILE A 77 3.79 6.05 -3.40
N CYS A 78 4.21 7.30 -3.50
CA CYS A 78 5.52 7.61 -4.08
C CYS A 78 6.66 7.01 -3.24
N SER A 79 7.79 6.71 -3.88
CA SER A 79 8.98 6.13 -3.23
C SER A 79 9.45 6.94 -2.01
N SER A 80 9.31 8.27 -2.02
CA SER A 80 9.65 9.16 -0.90
C SER A 80 8.72 9.04 0.31
N GLY A 81 7.48 8.57 0.11
CA GLY A 81 6.47 8.45 1.15
C GLY A 81 6.39 7.05 1.79
N LEU A 82 6.99 6.04 1.16
CA LEU A 82 6.87 4.63 1.59
C LEU A 82 7.24 4.43 3.07
N VAL A 83 8.41 4.93 3.48
CA VAL A 83 8.90 4.79 4.85
C VAL A 83 7.98 5.49 5.84
N LYS A 84 7.47 6.68 5.48
CA LYS A 84 6.56 7.47 6.32
C LYS A 84 5.23 6.75 6.51
N LEU A 85 4.65 6.23 5.43
CA LEU A 85 3.42 5.45 5.52
C LEU A 85 3.62 4.22 6.39
N TRP A 86 4.68 3.44 6.18
CA TRP A 86 4.90 2.23 6.96
C TRP A 86 5.08 2.53 8.46
N SER A 87 5.90 3.51 8.83
CA SER A 87 6.07 3.85 10.25
C SER A 87 4.76 4.34 10.89
N SER A 88 3.98 5.16 10.19
CA SER A 88 2.65 5.60 10.66
C SER A 88 1.69 4.44 10.87
N LEU A 89 1.62 3.49 9.94
CA LEU A 89 0.74 2.32 10.06
C LEU A 89 1.17 1.39 11.18
N THR A 90 2.49 1.27 11.40
CA THR A 90 3.04 0.42 12.47
C THR A 90 2.72 0.96 13.86
N LEU A 91 2.72 2.29 14.02
CA LEU A 91 2.48 2.95 15.29
C LEU A 91 0.99 3.23 15.58
N LEU A 92 0.12 3.08 14.59
CA LEU A 92 -1.31 3.18 14.81
C LEU A 92 -1.79 2.02 15.69
N GLY A 93 -2.28 2.35 16.90
CA GLY A 93 -2.75 1.34 17.87
C GLY A 93 -4.26 1.33 18.13
N SER A 94 -5.01 2.31 17.63
CA SER A 94 -6.47 2.35 17.83
C SER A 94 -7.22 3.18 16.80
N TYR A 95 -8.48 2.84 16.58
CA TYR A 95 -9.43 3.62 15.80
C TYR A 95 -10.79 3.65 16.51
N LYS A 96 -11.34 4.86 16.73
CA LYS A 96 -12.60 5.07 17.47
C LYS A 96 -12.65 4.33 18.83
N GLY A 97 -11.54 4.33 19.56
CA GLY A 97 -11.40 3.68 20.86
C GLY A 97 -11.25 2.16 20.82
N LYS A 98 -11.32 1.52 19.64
CA LYS A 98 -11.07 0.09 19.47
C LYS A 98 -9.61 -0.14 19.09
N LYS A 99 -8.97 -1.11 19.73
CA LYS A 99 -7.58 -1.47 19.42
C LYS A 99 -7.50 -2.12 18.05
N CYS A 100 -6.60 -1.63 17.22
CA CYS A 100 -6.34 -2.15 15.88
C CYS A 100 -4.85 -2.14 15.57
N ALA A 101 -4.46 -2.98 14.62
CA ALA A 101 -3.10 -3.06 14.13
C ALA A 101 -3.10 -3.25 12.61
N PHE A 102 -2.22 -2.52 11.92
CA PHE A 102 -1.95 -2.77 10.52
C PHE A 102 -0.91 -3.89 10.37
N ARG A 103 -1.27 -4.93 9.65
CA ARG A 103 -0.37 -6.00 9.19
C ARG A 103 0.01 -5.72 7.74
N VAL A 104 1.27 -5.38 7.50
CA VAL A 104 1.80 -5.31 6.13
C VAL A 104 2.00 -6.75 5.62
N ILE A 105 1.33 -7.10 4.51
CA ILE A 105 1.39 -8.45 3.92
C ILE A 105 2.60 -8.57 3.01
N GLN A 106 2.75 -7.63 2.08
CA GLN A 106 3.82 -7.57 1.10
C GLN A 106 3.94 -6.17 0.51
N VAL A 107 5.12 -5.84 0.00
CA VAL A 107 5.47 -4.54 -0.59
C VAL A 107 6.22 -4.79 -1.88
N SER A 108 5.88 -4.07 -2.95
CA SER A 108 6.55 -4.19 -4.25
C SER A 108 6.44 -2.88 -5.03
N PRO A 109 7.45 -2.49 -5.83
CA PRO A 109 7.37 -1.38 -6.78
C PRO A 109 6.45 -1.69 -7.98
N PHE A 110 5.99 -2.93 -8.16
CA PHE A 110 5.10 -3.34 -9.24
C PHE A 110 3.91 -4.15 -8.74
N LEU A 111 2.71 -3.82 -9.24
CA LEU A 111 1.49 -4.57 -8.94
C LEU A 111 1.55 -6.03 -9.40
N LEU A 112 2.25 -6.32 -10.51
CA LEU A 112 2.38 -7.69 -11.03
C LEU A 112 3.18 -8.59 -10.07
N ALA A 113 4.25 -8.07 -9.47
CA ALA A 113 4.99 -8.81 -8.45
C ALA A 113 4.19 -8.88 -7.14
N LEU A 114 3.36 -7.86 -6.85
CA LEU A 114 2.46 -7.85 -5.69
C LEU A 114 1.26 -8.81 -5.86
N SER A 115 0.82 -9.11 -7.08
CA SER A 115 -0.30 -10.05 -7.28
C SER A 115 0.11 -11.49 -7.03
N GLY A 116 1.40 -11.81 -7.19
CA GLY A 116 1.99 -13.06 -6.74
C GLY A 116 1.98 -13.19 -5.21
N ASN A 117 1.97 -14.44 -4.71
CA ASN A 117 2.07 -14.70 -3.27
C ASN A 117 3.55 -14.64 -2.85
N SER A 118 4.03 -13.46 -2.49
CA SER A 118 5.41 -13.29 -2.01
C SER A 118 5.62 -13.73 -0.56
N ARG A 119 4.55 -14.08 0.18
CA ARG A 119 4.62 -14.42 1.61
C ARG A 119 4.74 -15.93 1.84
N GLU A 120 3.86 -16.70 1.22
CA GLU A 120 3.77 -18.15 1.45
C GLU A 120 4.28 -18.95 0.24
N LEU A 121 4.25 -18.36 -0.97
CA LEU A 121 4.62 -18.96 -2.26
C LEU A 121 3.76 -20.19 -2.67
N VAL A 122 3.43 -21.07 -1.72
CA VAL A 122 2.52 -22.22 -1.85
C VAL A 122 1.64 -22.28 -0.59
N LEU A 123 0.32 -22.28 -0.76
CA LEU A 123 -0.61 -22.63 0.33
C LEU A 123 -0.77 -24.16 0.35
N ASN A 124 -0.47 -24.79 1.49
CA ASN A 124 -0.77 -26.20 1.75
C ASN A 124 -2.13 -26.33 2.45
#